data_AF-A0A957TIQ7-F1
#
_entry.id   AF-A0A957TIQ7-F1
#
_cell.length_a   1.000
_cell.length_b   1.000
_cell.length_c   1.000
_cell.angle_alpha   90.00
_cell.angle_beta   90.00
_cell.angle_gamma   90.00
#
_symmetry.space_group_name_H-M   'P 1'
#
loop_
_entity.id
_entity.type
_entity.pdbx_description
1 polymer ?
#
loop_
_entity_poly.entity_id
_entity_poly.type
_entity_poly.pdbx_seq_one_letter_code
_entity_poly.pdbx_strand_id
1 'polypeptide(L)'
;MATTSTVDPQRVIRELQELRTLTGDENGAQREAWTPVWAKARQWLREKLAELPVEMHQDEAGNLWATLAGASERALLIGGHIDSVPNGGWLDGCLNTLAGVEILRRLAGEVAAGRQLPVTVRLVDWADEEGARFGHSLLGSSAAAGVLNVAEAATLRDRHGLRLTDVLPDYGVDIYRAHEAGKEL
;
A
#
# COMPACT_ATOMS: atom_id res chain seq x y z
N MET A 1 -12.66 23.77 -24.14
CA MET A 1 -13.26 23.01 -23.02
C MET A 1 -12.31 21.87 -22.71
N ALA A 2 -11.68 21.86 -21.53
CA ALA A 2 -10.79 20.76 -21.16
C ALA A 2 -11.62 19.48 -21.00
N THR A 3 -11.28 18.43 -21.73
CA THR A 3 -11.88 17.10 -21.56
C THR A 3 -11.58 16.64 -20.15
N THR A 4 -12.61 16.54 -19.31
CA THR A 4 -12.51 15.89 -18.00
C THR A 4 -12.05 14.45 -18.25
N SER A 5 -10.83 14.13 -17.84
CA SER A 5 -10.33 12.76 -17.87
C SER A 5 -11.27 11.91 -17.01
N THR A 6 -11.91 10.92 -17.63
CA THR A 6 -12.67 9.90 -16.90
C THR A 6 -11.69 8.87 -16.36
N VAL A 7 -12.07 8.19 -15.27
CA VAL A 7 -11.37 6.97 -14.84
C VAL A 7 -11.39 5.93 -15.97
N ASP A 8 -10.33 5.14 -16.08
CA ASP A 8 -10.18 3.99 -16.99
C ASP A 8 -10.16 2.68 -16.18
N PRO A 9 -11.31 2.03 -15.95
CA PRO A 9 -11.37 0.73 -15.28
C PRO A 9 -10.59 -0.37 -16.01
N GLN A 10 -10.45 -0.28 -17.34
CA GLN A 10 -9.72 -1.28 -18.11
C GLN A 10 -8.22 -1.17 -17.85
N ARG A 11 -7.69 0.02 -17.57
CA ARG A 11 -6.30 0.19 -17.10
C ARG A 11 -6.09 -0.50 -15.76
N VAL A 12 -7.01 -0.33 -14.81
CA VAL A 12 -6.95 -1.03 -13.51
C VAL A 12 -6.87 -2.54 -13.71
N ILE A 13 -7.76 -3.10 -14.53
CA ILE A 13 -7.76 -4.56 -14.79
C ILE A 13 -6.47 -5.01 -15.48
N ARG A 14 -5.95 -4.26 -16.46
CA ARG A 14 -4.66 -4.58 -17.11
C ARG A 14 -3.50 -4.56 -16.12
N GLU A 15 -3.43 -3.58 -15.24
CA GLU A 15 -2.37 -3.47 -14.24
C GLU A 15 -2.49 -4.54 -13.14
N LEU A 16 -3.72 -4.94 -12.76
CA LEU A 16 -3.93 -6.10 -11.89
C LEU A 16 -3.44 -7.41 -12.54
N GLN A 17 -3.66 -7.57 -13.86
CA GLN A 17 -3.14 -8.72 -14.60
C GLN A 17 -1.61 -8.69 -14.69
N GLU A 18 -1.01 -7.52 -14.89
CA GLU A 18 0.44 -7.32 -14.85
C GLU A 18 1.02 -7.72 -13.48
N LEU A 19 0.41 -7.22 -12.39
CA LEU A 19 0.80 -7.58 -11.02
C LEU A 19 0.66 -9.08 -10.77
N ARG A 20 -0.43 -9.70 -11.24
CA ARG A 20 -0.64 -11.15 -11.16
C ARG A 20 0.48 -11.91 -11.88
N THR A 21 0.83 -11.53 -13.11
CA THR A 21 1.94 -12.17 -13.85
C THR A 21 3.28 -11.95 -13.16
N LEU A 22 3.48 -10.79 -12.53
CA LEU A 22 4.74 -10.43 -11.89
C LEU A 22 5.02 -11.20 -10.60
N THR A 23 3.96 -11.56 -9.87
CA THR A 23 4.02 -11.98 -8.46
C THR A 23 3.26 -13.27 -8.13
N GLY A 24 2.52 -13.83 -9.09
CA GLY A 24 1.80 -15.08 -8.93
C GLY A 24 2.44 -16.25 -9.67
N ASP A 25 1.99 -17.44 -9.32
CA ASP A 25 2.33 -18.72 -9.96
C ASP A 25 1.04 -19.47 -10.36
N GLU A 26 1.12 -20.76 -10.65
CA GLU A 26 -0.06 -21.59 -10.97
C GLU A 26 -1.09 -21.69 -9.84
N ASN A 27 -0.69 -21.42 -8.59
CA ASN A 27 -1.52 -21.56 -7.41
C ASN A 27 -2.18 -20.23 -6.98
N GLY A 28 -1.68 -19.08 -7.46
CA GLY A 28 -2.28 -17.78 -7.19
C GLY A 28 -1.24 -16.70 -6.88
N ALA A 29 -1.67 -15.67 -6.16
CA ALA A 29 -0.78 -14.62 -5.68
C ALA A 29 0.15 -15.14 -4.57
N GLN A 30 1.43 -14.74 -4.62
CA GLN A 30 2.47 -15.15 -3.67
C GLN A 30 3.09 -13.94 -2.96
N ARG A 31 2.30 -12.88 -2.71
CA ARG A 31 2.77 -11.60 -2.16
C ARG A 31 2.68 -11.56 -0.63
N GLU A 32 3.06 -12.64 0.03
CA GLU A 32 3.15 -12.68 1.50
C GLU A 32 4.05 -11.52 2.00
N ALA A 33 3.59 -10.76 2.99
CA ALA A 33 4.27 -9.56 3.44
C ALA A 33 5.72 -9.83 3.90
N TRP A 34 6.57 -8.81 3.75
CA TRP A 34 7.99 -8.87 4.13
C TRP A 34 8.78 -9.95 3.38
N THR A 35 8.38 -10.28 2.16
CA THR A 35 9.11 -11.20 1.28
C THR A 35 9.68 -10.46 0.07
N PRO A 36 10.65 -11.06 -0.66
CA PRO A 36 11.12 -10.49 -1.92
C PRO A 36 10.01 -10.30 -2.97
N VAL A 37 9.01 -11.18 -3.01
CA VAL A 37 7.88 -11.07 -3.96
C VAL A 37 6.97 -9.89 -3.61
N TRP A 38 6.70 -9.69 -2.32
CA TRP A 38 5.98 -8.50 -1.85
C TRP A 38 6.75 -7.21 -2.11
N ALA A 39 8.06 -7.18 -1.84
CA ALA A 39 8.90 -6.01 -2.17
C ALA A 39 8.90 -5.70 -3.67
N LYS A 40 8.93 -6.72 -4.52
CA LYS A 40 8.80 -6.58 -5.98
C LYS A 40 7.44 -5.98 -6.36
N ALA A 41 6.34 -6.43 -5.75
CA ALA A 41 5.01 -5.85 -5.94
C ALA A 41 4.97 -4.36 -5.56
N ARG A 42 5.62 -4.02 -4.45
CA ARG A 42 5.71 -2.66 -3.93
C ARG A 42 6.60 -1.74 -4.75
N GLN A 43 7.67 -2.26 -5.31
CA GLN A 43 8.48 -1.55 -6.29
C GLN A 43 7.66 -1.24 -7.54
N TRP A 44 6.94 -2.23 -8.06
CA TRP A 44 6.04 -2.05 -9.19
C TRP A 44 4.94 -1.00 -8.92
N LEU A 45 4.35 -0.99 -7.73
CA LEU A 45 3.37 0.02 -7.34
C LEU A 45 3.99 1.44 -7.31
N ARG A 46 5.21 1.57 -6.77
CA ARG A 46 5.96 2.85 -6.77
C ARG A 46 6.20 3.35 -8.20
N GLU A 47 6.50 2.46 -9.13
CA GLU A 47 6.68 2.83 -10.54
C GLU A 47 5.38 3.38 -11.16
N LYS A 48 4.23 2.75 -10.89
CA LYS A 48 2.93 3.26 -11.34
C LYS A 48 2.57 4.63 -10.74
N LEU A 49 2.97 4.87 -9.50
CA LEU A 49 2.74 6.13 -8.79
C LEU A 49 3.73 7.24 -9.19
N ALA A 50 4.97 6.89 -9.54
CA ALA A 50 5.99 7.84 -9.96
C ALA A 50 5.66 8.59 -11.25
N GLU A 51 4.71 8.06 -12.05
CA GLU A 51 4.14 8.74 -13.22
C GLU A 51 3.21 9.90 -12.85
N LEU A 52 2.87 10.05 -11.56
CA LEU A 52 1.92 11.03 -11.06
C LEU A 52 2.63 12.12 -10.24
N PRO A 53 2.06 13.33 -10.17
CA PRO A 53 2.59 14.41 -9.32
C PRO A 53 2.22 14.17 -7.85
N VAL A 54 2.65 13.05 -7.28
CA VAL A 54 2.40 12.66 -5.89
C VAL A 54 3.70 12.63 -5.10
N GLU A 55 3.62 13.04 -3.84
CA GLU A 55 4.69 12.75 -2.87
C GLU A 55 4.51 11.32 -2.38
N MET A 56 5.59 10.53 -2.41
CA MET A 56 5.57 9.16 -1.87
C MET A 56 6.53 9.03 -0.69
N HIS A 57 6.09 8.33 0.35
CA HIS A 57 6.96 7.94 1.45
C HIS A 57 6.51 6.63 2.09
N GLN A 58 7.43 6.00 2.82
CA GLN A 58 7.14 4.88 3.70
C GLN A 58 7.15 5.37 5.15
N ASP A 59 6.13 5.03 5.93
CA ASP A 59 6.09 5.38 7.37
C ASP A 59 6.82 4.35 8.24
N GLU A 60 6.86 4.60 9.55
CA GLU A 60 7.56 3.77 10.52
C GLU A 60 6.97 2.36 10.71
N ALA A 61 5.73 2.12 10.30
CA ALA A 61 5.11 0.80 10.27
C ALA A 61 5.26 0.10 8.91
N GLY A 62 5.90 0.77 7.96
CA GLY A 62 6.10 0.28 6.62
C GLY A 62 4.91 0.53 5.69
N ASN A 63 3.90 1.31 6.04
CA ASN A 63 2.85 1.66 5.07
C ASN A 63 3.44 2.52 3.95
N LEU A 64 3.00 2.29 2.71
CA LEU A 64 3.38 3.13 1.58
C LEU A 64 2.28 4.17 1.35
N TRP A 65 2.66 5.44 1.42
CA TRP A 65 1.78 6.57 1.18
C TRP A 65 2.07 7.22 -0.18
N ALA A 66 1.02 7.69 -0.84
CA ALA A 66 1.11 8.56 -2.00
C ALA A 66 0.12 9.72 -1.87
N THR A 67 0.64 10.94 -1.83
CA THR A 67 -0.12 12.15 -1.52
C THR A 67 -0.22 13.05 -2.74
N LEU A 68 -1.45 13.30 -3.20
CA LEU A 68 -1.77 14.35 -4.17
C LEU A 68 -2.32 15.57 -3.41
N ALA A 69 -1.50 16.62 -3.33
CA ALA A 69 -1.83 17.83 -2.58
C ALA A 69 -3.08 18.55 -3.13
N GLY A 70 -3.94 18.99 -2.21
CA GLY A 70 -5.06 19.89 -2.48
C GLY A 70 -4.92 21.20 -1.71
N ALA A 71 -5.98 22.00 -1.68
CA ALA A 71 -6.01 23.29 -0.98
C ALA A 71 -6.09 23.15 0.55
N SER A 72 -6.50 22.00 1.06
CA SER A 72 -6.69 21.73 2.49
C SER A 72 -5.61 20.80 3.02
N GLU A 73 -5.19 21.03 4.26
CA GLU A 73 -4.36 20.10 5.04
C GLU A 73 -5.14 18.84 5.43
N ARG A 74 -6.48 18.89 5.45
CA ARG A 74 -7.30 17.68 5.63
C ARG A 74 -7.19 16.79 4.39
N ALA A 75 -6.98 15.51 4.62
CA ALA A 75 -6.87 14.51 3.58
C ALA A 75 -8.11 13.60 3.51
N LEU A 76 -8.52 13.27 2.29
CA LEU A 76 -9.32 12.08 2.01
C LEU A 76 -8.35 10.89 1.86
N LEU A 77 -8.54 9.86 2.69
CA LEU A 77 -7.75 8.65 2.62
C LEU A 77 -8.46 7.61 1.73
N ILE A 78 -7.69 7.00 0.83
CA ILE A 78 -8.08 5.83 0.06
C ILE A 78 -7.10 4.72 0.45
N GLY A 79 -7.62 3.61 0.98
CA GLY A 79 -6.78 2.52 1.50
C GLY A 79 -6.97 1.22 0.75
N GLY A 80 -5.90 0.43 0.73
CA GLY A 80 -5.89 -0.97 0.31
C GLY A 80 -4.64 -1.64 0.84
N HIS A 81 -4.33 -2.84 0.34
CA HIS A 81 -3.10 -3.55 0.66
C HIS A 81 -2.67 -4.36 -0.56
N ILE A 82 -1.36 -4.52 -0.78
CA ILE A 82 -0.80 -5.25 -1.91
C ILE A 82 -0.27 -6.63 -1.50
N ASP A 83 -0.16 -6.92 -0.21
CA ASP A 83 0.13 -8.27 0.25
C ASP A 83 -1.03 -9.22 -0.03
N SER A 84 -0.77 -10.51 0.11
CA SER A 84 -1.77 -11.57 0.00
C SER A 84 -1.41 -12.72 0.91
N VAL A 85 -2.40 -13.54 1.26
CA VAL A 85 -2.13 -14.92 1.71
C VAL A 85 -1.38 -15.73 0.63
N PRO A 86 -0.68 -16.82 1.01
CA PRO A 86 -0.16 -17.81 0.07
C PRO A 86 -1.27 -18.37 -0.81
N ASN A 87 -1.02 -18.49 -2.12
CA ASN A 87 -2.02 -18.92 -3.11
C ASN A 87 -3.27 -18.02 -3.13
N GLY A 88 -3.10 -16.74 -2.78
CA GLY A 88 -4.19 -15.78 -2.65
C GLY A 88 -4.85 -15.46 -4.00
N GLY A 89 -6.02 -14.84 -3.92
CA GLY A 89 -6.69 -14.28 -5.08
C GLY A 89 -5.87 -13.16 -5.74
N TRP A 90 -6.14 -12.89 -7.02
CA TRP A 90 -5.46 -11.82 -7.76
C TRP A 90 -6.12 -10.44 -7.60
N LEU A 91 -7.18 -10.34 -6.77
CA LEU A 91 -7.97 -9.13 -6.58
C LEU A 91 -8.00 -8.62 -5.14
N ASP A 92 -7.87 -9.51 -4.16
CA ASP A 92 -7.99 -9.12 -2.75
C ASP A 92 -6.88 -8.13 -2.37
N GLY A 93 -7.28 -7.08 -1.66
CA GLY A 93 -6.46 -5.90 -1.36
C GLY A 93 -6.11 -5.04 -2.57
N CYS A 94 -5.41 -5.62 -3.55
CA CYS A 94 -4.75 -4.87 -4.62
C CYS A 94 -5.74 -4.21 -5.60
N LEU A 95 -6.97 -4.73 -5.72
CA LEU A 95 -8.03 -4.08 -6.47
C LEU A 95 -8.34 -2.68 -5.91
N ASN A 96 -8.46 -2.56 -4.60
CA ASN A 96 -8.75 -1.28 -3.94
C ASN A 96 -7.56 -0.32 -4.08
N THR A 97 -6.35 -0.82 -3.91
CA THR A 97 -5.11 -0.05 -4.10
C THR A 97 -5.04 0.53 -5.52
N LEU A 98 -5.25 -0.29 -6.56
CA LEU A 98 -5.17 0.18 -7.95
C LEU A 98 -6.37 0.99 -8.40
N ALA A 99 -7.56 0.77 -7.84
CA ALA A 99 -8.66 1.71 -7.98
C ALA A 99 -8.29 3.10 -7.42
N GLY A 100 -7.58 3.14 -6.29
CA GLY A 100 -7.03 4.36 -5.72
C GLY A 100 -5.98 5.04 -6.62
N VAL A 101 -5.05 4.29 -7.19
CA VAL A 101 -4.09 4.80 -8.19
C VAL A 101 -4.84 5.42 -9.38
N GLU A 102 -5.90 4.79 -9.86
CA GLU A 102 -6.70 5.29 -10.98
C GLU A 102 -7.46 6.58 -10.63
N ILE A 103 -7.96 6.69 -9.40
CA ILE A 103 -8.54 7.93 -8.89
C ILE A 103 -7.48 9.04 -8.87
N LEU A 104 -6.26 8.74 -8.39
CA LEU A 104 -5.15 9.70 -8.39
C LEU A 104 -4.78 10.14 -9.81
N ARG A 105 -4.74 9.24 -10.81
CA ARG A 105 -4.52 9.60 -12.22
C ARG A 105 -5.54 10.60 -12.75
N ARG A 106 -6.82 10.34 -12.49
CA ARG A 106 -7.90 11.24 -12.90
C ARG A 106 -7.73 12.62 -12.25
N LEU A 107 -7.47 12.65 -10.94
CA LEU A 107 -7.31 13.90 -10.19
C LEU A 107 -6.07 14.67 -10.63
N ALA A 108 -4.95 13.99 -10.86
CA ALA A 108 -3.73 14.57 -11.39
C ALA A 108 -3.96 15.21 -12.77
N GLY A 109 -4.76 14.59 -13.64
CA GLY A 109 -5.15 15.18 -14.93
C GLY A 109 -5.93 16.50 -14.77
N GLU A 110 -6.73 16.63 -13.73
CA GLU A 110 -7.48 17.86 -13.46
C GLU A 110 -6.59 18.96 -12.87
N VAL A 111 -5.64 18.58 -12.02
CA VAL A 111 -4.57 19.48 -11.54
C VAL A 111 -3.73 19.99 -12.70
N ALA A 112 -3.34 19.11 -13.63
CA ALA A 112 -2.62 19.48 -14.84
C ALA A 112 -3.44 20.42 -15.76
N ALA A 113 -4.78 20.30 -15.74
CA ALA A 113 -5.69 21.21 -16.43
C ALA A 113 -5.96 22.53 -15.67
N GLY A 114 -5.25 22.79 -14.57
CA GLY A 114 -5.33 24.02 -13.79
C GLY A 114 -6.43 24.04 -12.73
N ARG A 115 -7.06 22.89 -12.41
CA ARG A 115 -8.03 22.82 -11.31
C ARG A 115 -7.31 22.61 -9.97
N GLN A 116 -7.74 23.33 -8.96
CA GLN A 116 -7.29 23.09 -7.59
C GLN A 116 -8.22 22.10 -6.89
N LEU A 117 -7.67 21.02 -6.33
CA LEU A 117 -8.44 20.07 -5.53
C LEU A 117 -8.82 20.72 -4.20
N PRO A 118 -10.08 20.61 -3.74
CA PRO A 118 -10.50 21.23 -2.48
C PRO A 118 -9.89 20.56 -1.25
N VAL A 119 -9.53 19.28 -1.36
CA VAL A 119 -8.92 18.48 -0.30
C VAL A 119 -7.71 17.74 -0.83
N THR A 120 -6.73 17.50 0.04
CA THR A 120 -5.61 16.60 -0.25
C THR A 120 -6.15 15.17 -0.37
N VAL A 121 -5.62 14.37 -1.28
CA VAL A 121 -6.00 12.96 -1.43
C VAL A 121 -4.77 12.09 -1.22
N ARG A 122 -4.89 11.12 -0.32
CA ARG A 122 -3.80 10.21 0.03
C ARG A 122 -4.22 8.78 -0.25
N LEU A 123 -3.44 8.08 -1.06
CA LEU A 123 -3.51 6.63 -1.19
C LEU A 123 -2.57 6.01 -0.16
N VAL A 124 -3.01 4.93 0.48
CA VAL A 124 -2.18 4.11 1.36
C VAL A 124 -2.31 2.64 0.99
N ASP A 125 -1.14 2.01 0.84
CA ASP A 125 -0.97 0.56 0.83
C ASP A 125 -0.52 0.14 2.23
N TRP A 126 -1.45 -0.40 3.01
CA TRP A 126 -1.21 -0.86 4.38
C TRP A 126 -0.25 -2.05 4.38
N ALA A 127 0.76 -2.03 5.25
CA ALA A 127 1.70 -3.12 5.36
C ALA A 127 1.12 -4.28 6.17
N ASP A 128 1.26 -5.50 5.63
CA ASP A 128 0.90 -6.77 6.30
C ASP A 128 -0.53 -6.75 6.85
N GLU A 129 -1.48 -6.52 5.94
CA GLU A 129 -2.90 -6.54 6.25
C GLU A 129 -3.35 -7.97 6.56
N GLU A 130 -2.90 -8.94 5.75
CA GLU A 130 -3.33 -10.33 5.86
C GLU A 130 -2.75 -10.99 7.11
N GLY A 131 -1.54 -10.60 7.52
CA GLY A 131 -0.82 -11.22 8.64
C GLY A 131 -0.36 -12.63 8.33
N ALA A 132 -0.34 -13.03 7.07
CA ALA A 132 -0.18 -14.43 6.65
C ALA A 132 1.15 -15.06 7.10
N ARG A 133 2.20 -14.24 7.20
CA ARG A 133 3.54 -14.71 7.54
C ARG A 133 3.76 -14.93 9.03
N PHE A 134 3.29 -13.99 9.85
CA PHE A 134 3.58 -13.92 11.28
C PHE A 134 2.36 -14.16 12.17
N GLY A 135 1.19 -14.43 11.57
CA GLY A 135 -0.06 -14.71 12.28
C GLY A 135 -0.68 -13.50 12.98
N HIS A 136 -0.34 -12.28 12.52
CA HIS A 136 -0.85 -11.03 13.08
C HIS A 136 -1.24 -10.09 11.96
N SER A 137 -2.54 -10.06 11.66
CA SER A 137 -3.14 -9.23 10.63
C SER A 137 -3.12 -7.74 11.01
N LEU A 138 -3.26 -6.88 10.00
CA LEU A 138 -3.44 -5.43 10.15
C LEU A 138 -2.27 -4.71 10.83
N LEU A 139 -1.03 -5.16 10.64
CA LEU A 139 0.12 -4.58 11.36
C LEU A 139 0.23 -3.08 11.09
N GLY A 140 0.28 -2.69 9.81
CA GLY A 140 0.51 -1.32 9.39
C GLY A 140 -0.65 -0.38 9.74
N SER A 141 -1.89 -0.82 9.54
CA SER A 141 -3.09 -0.03 9.85
C SER A 141 -3.35 0.06 11.35
N SER A 142 -3.08 -1.00 12.12
CA SER A 142 -3.17 -0.98 13.59
C SER A 142 -2.13 -0.05 14.20
N ALA A 143 -0.93 0.02 13.61
CA ALA A 143 0.12 0.94 14.02
C ALA A 143 -0.32 2.41 13.79
N ALA A 144 -0.80 2.73 12.59
CA ALA A 144 -1.32 4.06 12.27
C ALA A 144 -2.52 4.44 13.15
N ALA A 145 -3.42 3.49 13.45
CA ALA A 145 -4.56 3.73 14.33
C ALA A 145 -4.20 3.78 15.83
N GLY A 146 -2.93 3.54 16.20
CA GLY A 146 -2.47 3.57 17.60
C GLY A 146 -2.96 2.39 18.44
N VAL A 147 -3.34 1.27 17.83
CA VAL A 147 -3.88 0.07 18.50
C VAL A 147 -2.98 -1.17 18.38
N LEU A 148 -1.83 -1.06 17.70
CA LEU A 148 -0.86 -2.14 17.62
C LEU A 148 -0.21 -2.44 18.98
N ASN A 149 -0.29 -3.69 19.43
CA ASN A 149 0.47 -4.16 20.58
C ASN A 149 1.90 -4.53 20.18
N VAL A 150 2.81 -3.55 20.23
CA VAL A 150 4.23 -3.72 19.86
C VAL A 150 4.93 -4.83 20.65
N ALA A 151 4.62 -4.97 21.94
CA ALA A 151 5.26 -5.98 22.79
C ALA A 151 4.91 -7.40 22.36
N GLU A 152 3.66 -7.62 21.95
CA GLU A 152 3.20 -8.89 21.39
C GLU A 152 3.75 -9.12 19.99
N ALA A 153 3.65 -8.12 19.10
CA ALA A 153 4.15 -8.21 17.73
C ALA A 153 5.65 -8.56 17.68
N ALA A 154 6.45 -7.99 18.59
CA ALA A 154 7.89 -8.26 18.69
C ALA A 154 8.24 -9.72 19.06
N THR A 155 7.30 -10.50 19.58
CA THR A 155 7.50 -11.92 19.91
C THR A 155 7.17 -12.88 18.78
N LEU A 156 6.53 -12.39 17.71
CA LEU A 156 6.02 -13.21 16.62
C LEU A 156 7.14 -13.90 15.84
N ARG A 157 6.82 -15.10 15.35
CA ARG A 157 7.70 -15.91 14.50
C ARG A 157 6.94 -16.45 13.31
N ASP A 158 7.61 -16.51 12.17
CA ASP A 158 7.06 -17.18 10.99
C ASP A 158 7.17 -18.70 11.09
N ARG A 159 6.59 -19.40 10.10
CA ARG A 159 6.63 -20.88 9.97
C ARG A 159 8.05 -21.47 9.90
N HIS A 160 9.06 -20.66 9.61
CA HIS A 160 10.48 -21.06 9.55
C HIS A 160 11.23 -20.69 10.85
N GLY A 161 10.54 -20.11 11.83
CA GLY A 161 11.10 -19.73 13.13
C GLY A 161 11.79 -18.37 13.15
N LEU A 162 11.80 -17.63 12.04
CA LEU A 162 12.36 -16.27 11.98
C LEU A 162 11.50 -15.32 12.80
N ARG A 163 12.12 -14.44 13.59
CA ARG A 163 11.37 -13.44 14.37
C ARG A 163 10.99 -12.27 13.47
N LEU A 164 9.82 -11.69 13.71
CA LEU A 164 9.39 -10.46 13.03
C LEU A 164 10.46 -9.35 13.16
N THR A 165 11.04 -9.20 14.35
CA THR A 165 12.11 -8.23 14.66
C THR A 165 13.38 -8.42 13.84
N ASP A 166 13.64 -9.62 13.34
CA ASP A 166 14.82 -9.92 12.53
C ASP A 166 14.57 -9.66 11.04
N VAL A 167 13.30 -9.67 10.61
CA VAL A 167 12.90 -9.56 9.19
C VAL A 167 12.55 -8.13 8.82
N LEU A 168 11.80 -7.41 9.68
CA LEU A 168 11.37 -6.04 9.39
C LEU A 168 12.50 -5.05 9.04
N PRO A 169 13.70 -5.13 9.65
CA PRO A 169 14.80 -4.22 9.29
C PRO A 169 15.23 -4.29 7.83
N ASP A 170 15.12 -5.46 7.18
CA ASP A 170 15.42 -5.62 5.74
C ASP A 170 14.47 -4.82 4.84
N TYR A 171 13.32 -4.42 5.38
CA TYR A 171 12.28 -3.63 4.73
C TYR A 171 12.18 -2.21 5.30
N GLY A 172 13.17 -1.79 6.10
CA GLY A 172 13.26 -0.44 6.66
C GLY A 172 12.28 -0.18 7.80
N VAL A 173 11.80 -1.23 8.48
CA VAL A 173 10.84 -1.13 9.58
C VAL A 173 11.50 -1.54 10.89
N ASP A 174 11.32 -0.71 11.92
CA ASP A 174 11.61 -1.05 13.32
C ASP A 174 10.28 -1.16 14.05
N ILE A 175 9.91 -2.38 14.48
CA ILE A 175 8.61 -2.62 15.16
C ILE A 175 8.43 -1.75 16.40
N TYR A 176 9.52 -1.37 17.08
CA TYR A 176 9.46 -0.53 18.27
C TYR A 176 9.11 0.92 17.94
N ARG A 177 9.31 1.33 16.69
CA ARG A 177 8.94 2.65 16.17
C ARG A 177 7.64 2.65 15.37
N ALA A 178 7.04 1.49 15.11
CA ALA A 178 5.81 1.39 14.32
C ALA A 178 4.68 2.30 14.82
N HIS A 179 4.57 2.51 16.14
CA HIS A 179 3.59 3.42 16.75
C HIS A 179 3.71 4.89 16.27
N GLU A 180 4.88 5.32 15.78
CA GLU A 180 5.10 6.65 15.23
C GLU A 180 4.31 6.88 13.92
N ALA A 181 3.90 5.81 13.23
CA ALA A 181 3.02 5.87 12.05
C ALA A 181 1.67 6.55 12.34
N GLY A 182 1.28 6.67 13.63
CA GLY A 182 0.10 7.43 14.03
C GLY A 182 0.15 8.90 13.65
N LYS A 183 1.33 9.47 13.34
CA LYS A 183 1.46 10.84 12.82
C LYS A 183 0.80 11.05 11.45
N GLU A 184 0.51 9.95 10.74
CA GLU A 184 -0.07 9.99 9.39
C GLU A 184 -1.59 10.22 9.41
N LEU A 185 -2.26 10.08 10.57
CA LEU A 185 -3.71 10.26 10.76
C LEU A 185 -4.02 11.50 11.60
#